data_AF-W6TX03-F1
#
_entry.id   AF-W6TX03-F1
#
_cell.length_a   1.000
_cell.length_b   1.000
_cell.length_c   1.000
_cell.angle_alpha   90.00
_cell.angle_beta   90.00
_cell.angle_gamma   90.00
#
_symmetry.space_group_name_H-M   'P 1'
#
loop_
_entity.id
_entity.type
_entity.pdbx_description
1 polymer ?
#
loop_
_entity_poly.entity_id
_entity_poly.type
_entity_poly.pdbx_seq_one_letter_code
_entity_poly.pdbx_strand_id
1 'polypeptide(L)'
;MEYMKMQPVITRQIVLNELVKVGIDKHIADDLSYKYYKNELTYKGIEYLKENFDIKLKHLEEKIFDIKEELINRMDSKLTKFDHKINVVENNLNVNYYYHNCRNFINTDL
;
A
#
# COMPACT_ATOMS: atom_id res chain seq x y z
N MET A 1 16.18 18.91 41.07
CA MET A 1 16.40 19.58 39.78
C MET A 1 17.53 18.87 39.08
N GLU A 2 17.21 18.11 38.06
CA GLU A 2 18.17 17.30 37.30
C GLU A 2 18.92 18.23 36.33
N TYR A 3 20.25 18.30 36.47
CA TYR A 3 21.07 19.18 35.64
C TYR A 3 21.15 18.61 34.23
N MET A 4 20.51 19.25 33.27
CA MET A 4 20.63 18.91 31.86
C MET A 4 22.07 19.23 31.43
N LYS A 5 22.93 18.19 31.32
CA LYS A 5 24.30 18.35 30.80
C LYS A 5 24.21 18.89 29.37
N MET A 6 24.66 20.12 29.15
CA MET A 6 24.87 20.63 27.80
C MET A 6 25.90 19.74 27.10
N GLN A 7 25.50 19.13 26.00
CA GLN A 7 26.43 18.43 25.13
C GLN A 7 27.29 19.47 24.40
N PRO A 8 28.61 19.26 24.30
CA PRO A 8 29.50 20.17 23.58
C PRO A 8 29.08 20.26 22.11
N VAL A 9 29.01 21.48 21.58
CA VAL A 9 28.76 21.71 20.16
C VAL A 9 30.00 21.27 19.38
N ILE A 10 29.87 20.20 18.58
CA ILE A 10 30.95 19.71 17.74
C ILE A 10 31.07 20.62 16.51
N THR A 11 32.19 21.32 16.39
CA THR A 11 32.50 22.15 15.21
C THR A 11 33.28 21.34 14.17
N ARG A 12 33.22 21.75 12.90
CA ARG A 12 34.03 21.16 11.82
C ARG A 12 35.51 21.07 12.18
N GLN A 13 36.05 22.13 12.79
CA GLN A 13 37.47 22.21 13.16
C GLN A 13 37.86 21.16 14.20
N ILE A 14 36.97 20.88 15.17
CA ILE A 14 37.20 19.83 16.17
C ILE A 14 37.30 18.47 15.48
N VAL A 15 36.37 18.18 14.57
CA VAL A 15 36.37 16.92 13.81
C VAL A 15 37.62 16.79 12.94
N LEU A 16 37.98 17.85 12.20
CA LEU A 16 39.20 17.89 11.39
C LEU A 16 40.44 17.59 12.22
N ASN A 17 40.59 18.24 13.38
CA ASN A 17 41.75 18.07 14.24
C ASN A 17 41.85 16.64 14.78
N GLU A 18 40.74 16.04 15.22
CA GLU A 18 40.73 14.65 15.69
C GLU A 18 41.03 13.65 14.57
N LEU A 19 40.50 13.85 13.35
CA LEU A 19 40.79 13.00 12.20
C LEU A 19 42.28 13.05 11.81
N VAL A 20 42.88 14.24 11.78
CA VAL A 20 44.31 14.40 11.51
C VAL A 20 45.16 13.78 12.62
N LYS A 21 44.74 13.93 13.88
CA LYS A 21 45.44 13.37 15.05
C LYS A 21 45.48 11.84 15.04
N VAL A 22 44.45 11.17 14.51
CA VAL A 22 44.45 9.71 14.35
C VAL A 22 45.19 9.24 13.09
N GLY A 23 45.86 10.17 12.37
CA GLY A 23 46.73 9.85 11.24
C GLY A 23 46.04 9.80 9.88
N ILE A 24 44.81 10.32 9.76
CA ILE A 24 44.17 10.48 8.46
C ILE A 24 44.84 11.64 7.71
N ASP A 25 45.11 11.44 6.41
CA ASP A 25 45.65 12.47 5.54
C ASP A 25 44.83 13.76 5.63
N LYS A 26 45.51 14.91 5.70
CA LYS A 26 44.85 16.20 5.96
C LYS A 26 43.80 16.56 4.91
N HIS A 27 44.03 16.22 3.63
CA HIS A 27 43.05 16.50 2.57
C HIS A 27 41.82 15.60 2.74
N ILE A 28 42.03 14.32 3.08
CA ILE A 28 40.93 13.38 3.36
C ILE A 28 40.15 13.81 4.61
N ALA A 29 40.86 14.23 5.67
CA ALA A 29 40.26 14.70 6.92
C ALA A 29 39.43 15.98 6.73
N ASP A 30 39.87 16.90 5.87
CA ASP A 30 39.16 18.14 5.56
C ASP A 30 37.82 17.87 4.87
N ASP A 31 37.81 16.96 3.90
CA ASP A 31 36.60 16.49 3.21
C ASP A 31 35.64 15.75 4.16
N LEU A 32 36.14 14.81 4.97
CA LEU A 32 35.32 14.07 5.94
C LEU A 32 34.71 14.98 7.02
N SER A 33 35.50 15.94 7.53
CA SER A 33 35.01 16.91 8.53
C SER A 33 33.91 17.81 7.97
N TYR A 34 34.01 18.19 6.68
CA TYR A 34 32.97 18.95 5.98
C TYR A 34 31.68 18.14 5.85
N LYS A 35 31.78 16.89 5.37
CA LYS A 35 30.64 15.96 5.24
C LYS A 35 29.94 15.69 6.56
N TYR A 36 30.71 15.49 7.63
CA TYR A 36 30.18 15.30 8.98
C TYR A 36 29.45 16.57 9.47
N TYR A 37 30.08 17.74 9.34
CA TYR A 37 29.49 19.01 9.76
C TYR A 37 28.21 19.38 9.00
N LYS A 38 28.13 19.01 7.71
CA LYS A 38 26.94 19.23 6.87
C LYS A 38 25.88 18.13 7.01
N ASN A 39 26.12 17.10 7.83
CA ASN A 39 25.24 15.93 7.96
C ASN A 39 24.94 15.24 6.62
N GLU A 40 25.86 15.30 5.65
CA GLU A 40 25.62 14.74 4.30
C GLU A 40 25.42 13.22 4.33
N LEU A 41 26.12 12.53 5.24
CA LEU A 41 25.95 11.08 5.45
C LEU A 41 24.54 10.75 5.97
N THR A 42 24.04 11.58 6.90
CA THR A 42 22.70 11.45 7.47
C THR A 42 21.64 11.71 6.41
N TYR A 43 21.82 12.75 5.59
CA TYR A 43 20.89 13.09 4.51
C TYR A 43 20.79 11.96 3.47
N LYS A 44 21.94 11.45 2.98
CA LYS A 44 21.97 10.33 2.03
C LYS A 44 21.34 9.06 2.62
N GLY A 45 21.55 8.80 3.90
CA GLY A 45 20.89 7.69 4.59
C GLY A 45 19.37 7.84 4.63
N ILE A 46 18.87 9.04 4.92
CA ILE A 46 17.43 9.34 4.92
C ILE A 46 16.85 9.25 3.51
N GLU A 47 17.56 9.76 2.50
CA GLU A 47 17.16 9.68 1.09
C GLU A 47 17.03 8.22 0.64
N TYR A 48 18.04 7.39 0.91
CA TYR A 48 17.99 5.95 0.63
C TYR A 48 16.84 5.24 1.35
N LEU A 49 16.58 5.59 2.62
CA LEU A 49 15.42 5.04 3.34
C LEU A 49 14.11 5.46 2.67
N LYS A 50 13.98 6.73 2.31
CA LYS A 50 12.79 7.27 1.63
C LYS A 50 12.53 6.53 0.31
N GLU A 51 13.54 6.41 -0.55
CA GLU A 51 13.40 5.71 -1.84
C GLU A 51 12.96 4.25 -1.66
N ASN A 52 13.54 3.55 -0.68
CA ASN A 52 13.15 2.18 -0.36
C ASN A 52 11.72 2.07 0.18
N PHE A 53 11.29 3.03 1.00
CA PHE A 53 9.91 3.08 1.47
C PHE A 53 8.95 3.38 0.32
N ASP A 54 9.25 4.34 -0.55
CA ASP A 54 8.42 4.70 -1.70
C ASP A 54 8.24 3.50 -2.65
N ILE A 55 9.31 2.75 -2.94
CA ILE A 55 9.23 1.51 -3.75
C ILE A 55 8.34 0.45 -3.08
N LYS A 56 8.53 0.22 -1.77
CA LYS A 56 7.73 -0.76 -1.02
C LYS A 56 6.26 -0.38 -0.95
N LEU A 57 5.96 0.91 -0.78
CA LEU A 57 4.59 1.43 -0.77
C LEU A 57 3.94 1.26 -2.14
N LYS A 58 4.64 1.59 -3.22
CA LYS A 58 4.12 1.39 -4.58
C LYS A 58 3.77 -0.07 -4.86
N HIS A 59 4.66 -1.01 -4.52
CA HIS A 59 4.37 -2.45 -4.66
C HIS A 59 3.19 -2.91 -3.78
N LEU A 60 2.99 -2.29 -2.61
CA LEU A 60 1.86 -2.60 -1.75
C LEU A 60 0.55 -2.08 -2.37
N GLU A 61 0.55 -0.87 -2.91
CA GLU A 61 -0.60 -0.27 -3.62
C GLU A 61 -1.01 -1.12 -4.82
N GLU A 62 -0.04 -1.56 -5.64
CA GLU A 62 -0.27 -2.45 -6.79
C GLU A 62 -0.94 -3.76 -6.35
N LYS A 63 -0.43 -4.41 -5.30
CA LYS A 63 -1.04 -5.65 -4.77
C LYS A 63 -2.45 -5.44 -4.24
N ILE A 64 -2.71 -4.32 -3.56
CA ILE A 64 -4.05 -3.98 -3.08
C ILE A 64 -5.01 -3.78 -4.25
N PHE A 65 -4.56 -3.11 -5.30
CA PHE A 65 -5.34 -2.90 -6.52
C PHE A 65 -5.68 -4.23 -7.20
N ASP A 66 -4.69 -5.12 -7.38
CA ASP A 66 -4.89 -6.44 -7.99
C ASP A 66 -5.90 -7.29 -7.21
N ILE A 67 -5.78 -7.33 -5.87
CA ILE A 67 -6.71 -8.06 -5.00
C ILE A 67 -8.12 -7.47 -5.12
N LYS A 68 -8.24 -6.14 -5.16
CA LYS A 68 -9.52 -5.45 -5.31
C LYS A 68 -10.19 -5.83 -6.64
N GLU A 69 -9.45 -5.79 -7.75
CA GLU A 69 -9.96 -6.19 -9.07
C GLU A 69 -10.37 -7.67 -9.11
N GLU A 70 -9.57 -8.57 -8.52
CA GLU A 70 -9.93 -9.99 -8.43
C GLU A 70 -11.25 -10.18 -7.66
N LEU A 71 -11.42 -9.48 -6.54
CA LEU A 71 -12.63 -9.55 -5.73
C LEU A 71 -13.87 -9.02 -6.47
N ILE A 72 -13.74 -7.89 -7.18
CA ILE A 72 -14.81 -7.33 -8.01
C ILE A 72 -15.24 -8.35 -9.07
N ASN A 73 -14.28 -8.88 -9.84
CA ASN A 73 -14.57 -9.86 -10.89
C ASN A 73 -15.24 -11.12 -10.35
N ARG A 74 -14.80 -11.62 -9.19
CA ARG A 74 -15.41 -12.79 -8.52
C ARG A 74 -16.83 -12.49 -8.03
N MET A 75 -17.10 -11.26 -7.59
CA MET A 75 -18.42 -10.83 -7.14
C MET A 75 -19.37 -10.72 -8.32
N ASP A 76 -18.96 -10.03 -9.39
CA ASP A 76 -19.76 -9.87 -10.61
C ASP A 76 -20.11 -11.23 -11.22
N SER A 77 -19.14 -12.14 -11.31
CA SER A 77 -19.39 -13.51 -11.81
C SER A 77 -20.44 -14.26 -10.98
N LYS A 78 -20.45 -14.06 -9.66
CA LYS A 78 -21.46 -14.67 -8.77
C LYS A 78 -22.82 -14.01 -8.94
N LEU A 79 -22.87 -12.68 -9.04
CA LEU A 79 -24.10 -11.93 -9.25
C LEU A 79 -24.77 -12.34 -10.57
N THR A 80 -24.02 -12.40 -11.68
CA THR A 80 -24.55 -12.87 -12.97
C THR A 80 -25.12 -14.28 -12.89
N LYS A 81 -24.46 -15.19 -12.14
CA LYS A 81 -24.98 -16.55 -11.92
C LYS A 81 -26.27 -16.55 -11.10
N PHE A 82 -26.41 -15.66 -10.14
CA PHE A 82 -27.64 -15.50 -9.37
C PHE A 82 -28.75 -14.90 -10.20
N ASP A 83 -28.50 -13.85 -10.98
CA ASP A 83 -29.47 -13.25 -11.89
C ASP A 83 -30.02 -14.30 -12.87
N HIS A 84 -29.15 -15.13 -13.44
CA HIS A 84 -29.59 -16.21 -14.31
C HIS A 84 -30.50 -17.21 -13.60
N LYS A 85 -30.16 -17.62 -12.37
CA LYS A 85 -31.01 -18.52 -11.57
C LYS A 85 -32.35 -17.89 -11.23
N ILE A 86 -32.37 -16.60 -10.89
CA ILE A 86 -33.59 -15.84 -10.61
C ILE A 86 -34.47 -15.84 -11.86
N ASN A 87 -33.92 -15.47 -13.02
CA ASN A 87 -34.65 -15.45 -14.29
C ASN A 87 -35.25 -16.83 -14.64
N VAL A 88 -34.52 -17.92 -14.40
CA VAL A 88 -35.03 -19.28 -14.62
C VAL A 88 -36.21 -19.59 -13.68
N VAL A 89 -36.10 -19.23 -12.39
CA VAL A 89 -37.19 -19.43 -11.42
C VAL A 89 -38.41 -18.59 -11.78
N GLU A 90 -38.24 -17.32 -12.13
CA GLU A 90 -39.33 -16.43 -12.54
C GLU A 90 -40.08 -16.97 -13.76
N ASN A 91 -39.34 -17.43 -14.78
CA ASN A 91 -39.94 -18.03 -15.96
C ASN A 91 -40.76 -19.29 -15.61
N ASN A 92 -40.23 -20.16 -14.76
CA ASN A 92 -40.93 -21.36 -14.32
C ASN A 92 -42.21 -21.03 -13.54
N LEU A 93 -42.16 -20.02 -12.66
CA LEU A 93 -43.33 -19.56 -11.91
C LEU A 93 -44.39 -18.98 -12.83
N ASN A 94 -44.00 -18.16 -13.81
CA ASN A 94 -44.92 -17.61 -14.81
C ASN A 94 -45.61 -18.73 -15.61
N VAL A 95 -44.84 -19.71 -16.11
CA VAL A 95 -45.38 -20.87 -16.83
C VAL A 95 -46.38 -21.65 -15.96
N ASN A 96 -46.04 -21.93 -14.71
CA ASN A 96 -46.93 -22.63 -13.78
C ASN A 96 -48.22 -21.84 -13.50
N TYR A 97 -48.12 -20.52 -13.35
CA TYR A 97 -49.27 -19.65 -13.17
C TYR A 97 -50.23 -19.71 -14.38
N TYR A 98 -49.68 -19.63 -15.61
CA TYR A 98 -50.48 -19.78 -16.82
C TYR A 98 -51.18 -21.15 -16.90
N TYR A 99 -50.46 -22.25 -16.63
CA TYR A 99 -51.06 -23.59 -16.63
C TYR A 99 -52.18 -23.74 -15.60
N HIS A 100 -51.99 -23.23 -14.39
CA HIS A 100 -53.00 -23.25 -13.34
C HIS A 100 -54.27 -22.50 -13.76
N ASN A 101 -54.12 -21.31 -14.37
CA ASN A 101 -55.26 -20.53 -14.84
C ASN A 101 -56.02 -21.23 -15.98
N CYS A 102 -55.31 -21.78 -16.97
CA CYS A 102 -55.95 -22.55 -18.05
C CYS A 102 -56.72 -23.75 -17.51
N ARG A 103 -56.16 -24.48 -16.54
CA ARG A 103 -56.84 -25.62 -15.90
C ARG A 103 -58.12 -25.19 -15.19
N ASN A 104 -58.09 -24.07 -14.45
CA ASN A 104 -59.28 -23.59 -13.75
C ASN A 104 -60.38 -23.17 -14.71
N PHE A 105 -60.04 -22.47 -15.79
CA PHE A 105 -60.99 -22.09 -16.83
C PHE A 105 -61.72 -23.31 -17.43
N ILE A 106 -60.97 -24.37 -17.79
CA ILE A 106 -61.56 -25.61 -18.32
C ILE A 106 -62.50 -26.27 -17.30
N ASN A 107 -62.15 -26.25 -16.00
CA ASN A 107 -62.96 -26.88 -14.96
C ASN A 107 -64.21 -26.08 -14.59
N THR A 108 -64.25 -24.77 -14.85
CA THR A 108 -65.44 -23.94 -14.60
C THR A 108 -66.44 -23.96 -15.75
N ASP A 109 -66.00 -24.37 -16.95
CA ASP A 109 -66.82 -24.41 -18.17
C ASP A 109 -67.48 -25.78 -18.44
N LEU A 110 -67.24 -26.79 -17.59
CA LEU A 110 -67.83 -28.15 -17.61
C LEU A 110 -68.81 -28.35 -16.45
#